data_AF-A0A9E5JP72-F1
#
_entry.id   AF-A0A9E5JP72-F1
#
_cell.length_a   1.000
_cell.length_b   1.000
_cell.length_c   1.000
_cell.angle_alpha   90.00
_cell.angle_beta   90.00
_cell.angle_gamma   90.00
#
_symmetry.space_group_name_H-M   'P 1'
#
loop_
_entity.id
_entity.type
_entity.pdbx_description
1 polymer ?
#
loop_
_entity_poly.entity_id
_entity_poly.type
_entity_poly.pdbx_seq_one_letter_code
_entity_poly.pdbx_strand_id
1 'polypeptide(L)'
;MDAAEAVPIAQNVVAGREKVANELRSALFQHLRDQGFKLTDRGLIVPVSTDKDSVRNLHAESVAAQRDRAHGALAKLDTRFARRLRAGSDLNPADIKPRLEILPTGRSENALLWRWCSLHWTIPVSSGYGRRIRALVVDEAHGDAVIGLIGLADPVFALGVRDKEIGWSRDQRMTKLASVMDAFVLGAVPPYSHLLGGKLLASLLQSRTLSDAFRERYGHRTTLISERDPDAHLALITTTSALGRSSVYNRVRRMDGSLVLRPVGFTKGSGDFHLSGAIYDRLAAFAMSDTELGESQRHEKWGRGFRNRREVIQKAMSSLGLNSHGMRVHGVHRQVFVSELASNSLAWLRGDDAELDWQTLEVDEIAAWWRTRWAIERSKTDHEWSVFDPSDWTLYPQTH
;
A
#
# COMPACT_ATOMS: atom_id res chain seq x y z
N MET A 1 -39.26 12.45 52.09
CA MET A 1 -38.17 13.37 51.70
C MET A 1 -36.84 12.64 51.82
N ASP A 2 -36.14 12.28 50.76
CA ASP A 2 -36.50 12.00 49.36
C ASP A 2 -35.34 11.17 48.82
N ALA A 3 -35.63 9.98 48.32
CA ALA A 3 -34.67 9.10 47.64
C ALA A 3 -34.80 9.22 46.12
N ALA A 4 -35.24 10.38 45.62
CA ALA A 4 -35.70 10.57 44.26
C ALA A 4 -35.05 11.78 43.60
N GLU A 5 -33.74 11.74 43.30
CA GLU A 5 -33.13 12.78 42.45
C GLU A 5 -31.88 12.40 41.64
N ALA A 6 -31.41 11.14 41.67
CA ALA A 6 -30.23 10.72 40.90
C ALA A 6 -30.53 10.00 39.55
N VAL A 7 -31.80 9.72 39.24
CA VAL A 7 -32.23 8.90 38.08
C VAL A 7 -32.47 9.67 36.75
N PRO A 8 -32.88 10.95 36.70
CA PRO A 8 -33.25 11.60 35.43
C PRO A 8 -32.07 11.95 34.53
N ILE A 9 -30.88 12.22 35.11
CA ILE A 9 -29.69 12.61 34.34
C ILE A 9 -29.15 11.43 33.52
N ALA A 10 -29.09 10.23 34.12
CA ALA A 10 -28.64 9.02 33.44
C ALA A 10 -29.56 8.63 32.27
N GLN A 11 -30.88 8.71 32.45
CA GLN A 11 -31.85 8.40 31.38
C GLN A 11 -31.80 9.39 30.21
N ASN A 12 -31.63 10.69 30.48
CA ASN A 12 -31.49 11.71 29.43
C ASN A 12 -30.16 11.59 28.66
N VAL A 13 -29.07 11.22 29.34
CA VAL A 13 -27.77 10.95 28.69
C VAL A 13 -27.85 9.70 27.81
N VAL A 14 -28.53 8.65 28.27
CA VAL A 14 -28.76 7.41 27.50
C VAL A 14 -29.63 7.67 26.26
N ALA A 15 -30.74 8.40 26.40
CA ALA A 15 -31.62 8.76 25.28
C ALA A 15 -30.91 9.65 24.24
N GLY A 16 -30.08 10.60 24.68
CA GLY A 16 -29.26 11.43 23.79
C GLY A 16 -28.23 10.62 23.01
N ARG A 17 -27.59 9.64 23.66
CA ARG A 17 -26.61 8.75 23.03
C ARG A 17 -27.25 7.81 22.02
N GLU A 18 -28.42 7.27 22.33
CA GLU A 18 -29.16 6.39 21.41
C GLU A 18 -29.59 7.15 20.14
N LYS A 19 -30.02 8.41 20.27
CA LYS A 19 -30.30 9.28 19.13
C LYS A 19 -29.06 9.49 18.25
N VAL A 20 -27.92 9.85 18.85
CA VAL A 20 -26.65 10.02 18.12
C VAL A 20 -26.22 8.72 17.43
N ALA A 21 -26.36 7.57 18.11
CA ALA A 21 -26.06 6.26 17.54
C ALA A 21 -26.95 5.95 16.32
N ASN A 22 -28.24 6.25 16.37
CA ASN A 22 -29.18 6.03 15.27
C ASN A 22 -28.89 6.95 14.07
N GLU A 23 -28.56 8.22 14.31
CA GLU A 23 -28.14 9.17 13.27
C GLU A 23 -26.83 8.73 12.61
N LEU A 24 -25.86 8.27 13.40
CA LEU A 24 -24.59 7.75 12.88
C LEU A 24 -24.78 6.46 12.09
N ARG A 25 -25.63 5.53 12.56
CA ARG A 25 -25.97 4.29 11.84
C ARG A 25 -26.61 4.61 10.48
N SER A 26 -27.53 5.57 10.45
CA SER A 26 -28.19 6.02 9.21
C SER A 26 -27.21 6.62 8.22
N ALA A 27 -26.32 7.51 8.70
CA ALA A 27 -25.29 8.12 7.86
C ALA A 27 -24.25 7.10 7.35
N LEU A 28 -23.85 6.15 8.20
CA LEU A 28 -22.96 5.06 7.82
C LEU A 28 -23.57 4.21 6.70
N PHE A 29 -24.83 3.83 6.84
CA PHE A 29 -25.52 3.04 5.81
C PHE A 29 -25.72 3.82 4.51
N GLN A 30 -26.03 5.11 4.59
CA GLN A 30 -26.11 5.94 3.40
C GLN A 30 -24.77 6.03 2.68
N HIS A 31 -23.69 6.35 3.41
CA HIS A 31 -22.32 6.39 2.90
C HIS A 31 -21.92 5.09 2.18
N LEU A 32 -22.26 3.94 2.77
CA LEU A 32 -21.98 2.63 2.17
C LEU A 32 -22.82 2.35 0.92
N ARG A 33 -24.10 2.77 0.88
CA ARG A 33 -24.94 2.64 -0.32
C ARG A 33 -24.46 3.54 -1.46
N ASP A 34 -24.03 4.75 -1.15
CA ASP A 34 -23.47 5.70 -2.13
C ASP A 34 -22.19 5.14 -2.77
N GLN A 35 -21.46 4.31 -2.03
CA GLN A 35 -20.31 3.53 -2.52
C GLN A 35 -20.70 2.23 -3.24
N GLY A 36 -21.98 1.90 -3.36
CA GLY A 36 -22.47 0.72 -4.06
C GLY A 36 -22.50 -0.57 -3.23
N PHE A 37 -22.31 -0.51 -1.90
CA PHE A 37 -22.49 -1.66 -1.02
C PHE A 37 -23.97 -1.96 -0.79
N LYS A 38 -24.32 -3.26 -0.73
CA LYS A 38 -25.61 -3.72 -0.23
C LYS A 38 -25.49 -4.02 1.27
N LEU A 39 -26.54 -3.75 2.03
CA LEU A 39 -26.50 -3.82 3.49
C LEU A 39 -27.50 -4.84 4.03
N THR A 40 -27.08 -5.56 5.07
CA THR A 40 -27.95 -6.37 5.93
C THR A 40 -27.64 -6.04 7.38
N ASP A 41 -28.58 -6.38 8.28
CA ASP A 41 -28.38 -6.25 9.72
C ASP A 41 -27.15 -7.02 10.24
N ARG A 42 -26.67 -8.03 9.49
CA ARG A 42 -25.55 -8.90 9.86
C ARG A 42 -24.22 -8.53 9.18
N GLY A 43 -24.19 -7.57 8.27
CA GLY A 43 -22.96 -7.11 7.62
C GLY A 43 -23.14 -6.61 6.18
N LEU A 44 -22.01 -6.33 5.54
CA LEU A 44 -21.94 -5.90 4.14
C LEU A 44 -22.22 -7.08 3.20
N ILE A 45 -23.08 -6.83 2.22
CA ILE A 45 -23.14 -7.62 0.99
C ILE A 45 -22.30 -6.85 -0.05
N VAL A 46 -21.29 -7.54 -0.56
CA VAL A 46 -20.26 -7.08 -1.51
C VAL A 46 -20.88 -6.27 -2.67
N PRO A 47 -20.20 -5.23 -3.20
CA PRO A 47 -20.73 -4.42 -4.29
C PRO A 47 -21.25 -5.24 -5.48
N VAL A 48 -22.32 -4.71 -6.09
CA VAL A 48 -23.07 -5.33 -7.20
C VAL A 48 -22.23 -5.47 -8.47
N SER A 49 -21.09 -4.79 -8.57
CA SER A 49 -20.19 -4.88 -9.70
C SER A 49 -18.73 -5.10 -9.26
N THR A 50 -18.05 -5.98 -9.99
CA THR A 50 -16.63 -6.32 -9.84
C THR A 50 -15.76 -5.60 -10.88
N ASP A 51 -16.34 -4.63 -11.61
CA ASP A 51 -15.61 -3.87 -12.61
C ASP A 51 -14.58 -2.94 -11.95
N LYS A 52 -13.44 -2.74 -12.63
CA LYS A 52 -12.32 -2.00 -12.07
C LYS A 52 -12.64 -0.53 -11.84
N ASP A 53 -13.55 0.04 -12.61
CA ASP A 53 -13.90 1.45 -12.54
C ASP A 53 -14.73 1.75 -11.29
N SER A 54 -15.67 0.87 -10.94
CA SER A 54 -16.38 0.94 -9.66
C SER A 54 -15.43 0.87 -8.47
N VAL A 55 -14.42 -0.01 -8.50
CA VAL A 55 -13.41 -0.07 -7.41
C VAL A 55 -12.51 1.17 -7.40
N ARG A 56 -12.23 1.82 -8.54
CA ARG A 56 -11.52 3.11 -8.57
C ARG A 56 -12.35 4.23 -7.94
N ASN A 57 -13.64 4.27 -8.24
CA ASN A 57 -14.55 5.27 -7.69
C ASN A 57 -14.63 5.19 -6.14
N LEU A 58 -14.53 3.99 -5.56
CA LEU A 58 -14.43 3.80 -4.11
C LEU A 58 -13.25 4.55 -3.46
N HIS A 59 -12.21 4.86 -4.23
CA HIS A 59 -11.00 5.52 -3.74
C HIS A 59 -10.94 7.01 -4.09
N ALA A 60 -11.86 7.53 -4.90
CA ALA A 60 -11.81 8.90 -5.43
C ALA A 60 -11.78 9.96 -4.31
N GLU A 61 -12.66 9.87 -3.32
CA GLU A 61 -12.69 10.77 -2.16
C GLU A 61 -11.36 10.76 -1.40
N SER A 62 -10.80 9.57 -1.16
CA SER A 62 -9.54 9.41 -0.44
C SER A 62 -8.35 9.99 -1.21
N VAL A 63 -8.34 9.85 -2.54
CA VAL A 63 -7.33 10.43 -3.42
C VAL A 63 -7.42 11.96 -3.41
N ALA A 64 -8.62 12.53 -3.55
CA ALA A 64 -8.84 13.98 -3.49
C ALA A 64 -8.35 14.55 -2.16
N ALA A 65 -8.79 13.97 -1.04
CA ALA A 65 -8.35 14.38 0.29
C ALA A 65 -6.83 14.23 0.50
N GLN A 66 -6.17 13.28 -0.18
CA GLN A 66 -4.72 13.13 -0.13
C GLN A 66 -3.99 14.23 -0.92
N ARG A 67 -4.52 14.60 -2.09
CA ARG A 67 -4.01 15.71 -2.92
C ARG A 67 -4.16 17.05 -2.21
N ASP A 68 -5.30 17.32 -1.60
CA ASP A 68 -5.55 18.56 -0.86
C ASP A 68 -4.58 18.71 0.31
N ARG A 69 -4.40 17.64 1.11
CA ARG A 69 -3.41 17.62 2.21
C ARG A 69 -1.97 17.78 1.74
N ALA A 70 -1.66 17.47 0.48
CA ALA A 70 -0.32 17.63 -0.07
C ALA A 70 -0.10 18.98 -0.76
N HIS A 71 -1.18 19.70 -1.09
CA HIS A 71 -1.16 20.94 -1.86
C HIS A 71 -0.15 21.96 -1.31
N GLY A 72 -0.24 22.31 -0.02
CA GLY A 72 0.63 23.32 0.59
C GLY A 72 2.14 23.00 0.51
N ALA A 73 2.51 21.72 0.44
CA ALA A 73 3.90 21.30 0.34
C ALA A 73 4.40 21.09 -1.10
N LEU A 74 3.50 20.84 -2.06
CA LEU A 74 3.86 20.37 -3.40
C LEU A 74 3.46 21.33 -4.53
N ALA A 75 2.48 22.21 -4.35
CA ALA A 75 1.95 23.07 -5.42
C ALA A 75 3.05 23.95 -6.05
N LYS A 76 3.97 24.49 -5.24
CA LYS A 76 5.09 25.31 -5.73
C LYS A 76 6.15 24.50 -6.49
N LEU A 77 6.16 23.18 -6.32
CA LEU A 77 7.12 22.26 -6.93
C LEU A 77 6.52 21.53 -8.14
N ASP A 78 5.22 21.67 -8.40
CA ASP A 78 4.46 20.88 -9.37
C ASP A 78 5.09 20.92 -10.77
N THR A 79 5.29 22.11 -11.33
CA THR A 79 5.95 22.29 -12.64
C THR A 79 7.40 21.83 -12.65
N ARG A 80 8.11 21.94 -11.52
CA ARG A 80 9.51 21.48 -11.40
C ARG A 80 9.58 19.95 -11.39
N PHE A 81 8.63 19.29 -10.72
CA PHE A 81 8.53 17.84 -10.68
C PHE A 81 8.01 17.26 -12.00
N ALA A 82 7.11 17.95 -12.69
CA ALA A 82 6.72 17.59 -14.05
C ALA A 82 7.94 17.51 -14.98
N ARG A 83 8.89 18.46 -14.90
CA ARG A 83 10.14 18.41 -15.68
C ARG A 83 11.08 17.24 -15.34
N ARG A 84 10.83 16.51 -14.24
CA ARG A 84 11.54 15.26 -13.93
C ARG A 84 10.96 14.07 -14.70
N LEU A 85 9.87 14.24 -15.44
CA LEU A 85 9.40 13.29 -16.43
C LEU A 85 9.99 13.67 -17.80
N ARG A 86 10.22 12.66 -18.65
CA ARG A 86 10.76 12.89 -20.00
C ARG A 86 9.64 13.05 -21.01
N ALA A 87 9.74 14.04 -21.90
CA ALA A 87 8.87 14.10 -23.06
C ALA A 87 9.09 12.87 -23.95
N GLY A 88 8.00 12.32 -24.49
CA GLY A 88 8.06 11.13 -25.34
C GLY A 88 8.94 11.32 -26.58
N SER A 89 8.92 12.53 -27.15
CA SER A 89 9.74 12.91 -28.31
C SER A 89 11.24 12.85 -28.05
N ASP A 90 11.64 12.98 -26.79
CA ASP A 90 13.02 13.13 -26.37
C ASP A 90 13.56 11.84 -25.73
N LEU A 91 12.86 10.72 -25.92
CA LEU A 91 13.17 9.41 -25.37
C LEU A 91 13.56 8.45 -26.49
N ASN A 92 14.70 7.79 -26.36
CA ASN A 92 15.03 6.61 -27.16
C ASN A 92 14.88 5.34 -26.30
N PRO A 93 13.87 4.48 -26.58
CA PRO A 93 13.67 3.24 -25.83
C PRO A 93 14.88 2.30 -25.77
N ALA A 94 15.76 2.34 -26.80
CA ALA A 94 16.94 1.49 -26.85
C ALA A 94 18.06 1.94 -25.90
N ASP A 95 18.05 3.20 -25.48
CA ASP A 95 19.10 3.82 -24.66
C ASP A 95 18.72 3.89 -23.18
N ILE A 96 17.47 3.56 -22.82
CA ILE A 96 16.97 3.62 -21.44
C ILE A 96 17.93 2.89 -20.50
N LYS A 97 18.43 3.63 -19.49
CA LYS A 97 19.39 3.15 -18.50
C LYS A 97 18.87 3.39 -17.08
N PRO A 98 18.10 2.44 -16.52
CA PRO A 98 17.55 2.55 -15.18
C PRO A 98 18.62 2.50 -14.09
N ARG A 99 18.53 3.40 -13.12
CA ARG A 99 19.23 3.33 -11.83
C ARG A 99 18.23 3.34 -10.68
N LEU A 100 18.50 2.54 -9.65
CA LEU A 100 17.76 2.58 -8.39
C LEU A 100 18.37 3.61 -7.44
N GLU A 101 17.58 4.61 -7.05
CA GLU A 101 17.96 5.60 -6.05
C GLU A 101 17.17 5.36 -4.75
N ILE A 102 17.85 4.82 -3.74
CA ILE A 102 17.26 4.57 -2.42
C ILE A 102 17.12 5.89 -1.67
N LEU A 103 15.89 6.28 -1.35
CA LEU A 103 15.59 7.54 -0.70
C LEU A 103 15.89 7.50 0.80
N PRO A 104 16.42 8.59 1.38
CA PRO A 104 16.66 8.67 2.82
C PRO A 104 15.35 8.61 3.61
N THR A 105 15.45 8.31 4.91
CA THR A 105 14.31 8.26 5.83
C THR A 105 13.72 9.64 6.13
N GLY A 106 14.52 10.70 5.97
CA GLY A 106 14.14 12.10 6.21
C GLY A 106 13.45 12.80 5.03
N ARG A 107 13.31 14.12 5.16
CA ARG A 107 12.85 14.98 4.07
C ARG A 107 13.99 15.21 3.09
N SER A 108 13.72 14.98 1.81
CA SER A 108 14.57 15.38 0.69
C SER A 108 13.69 15.79 -0.48
N GLU A 109 14.26 16.50 -1.44
CA GLU A 109 13.53 16.86 -2.66
C GLU A 109 13.03 15.62 -3.40
N ASN A 110 13.88 14.59 -3.55
CA ASN A 110 13.48 13.33 -4.19
C ASN A 110 12.42 12.56 -3.39
N ALA A 111 12.37 12.71 -2.06
CA ALA A 111 11.26 12.18 -1.26
C ALA A 111 9.94 12.94 -1.48
N LEU A 112 9.99 14.24 -1.78
CA LEU A 112 8.83 15.03 -2.19
C LEU A 112 8.40 14.68 -3.62
N LEU A 113 9.35 14.48 -4.55
CA LEU A 113 9.09 14.01 -5.91
C LEU A 113 8.43 12.63 -5.89
N TRP A 114 8.95 11.68 -5.10
CA TRP A 114 8.33 10.36 -4.91
C TRP A 114 6.90 10.49 -4.39
N ARG A 115 6.67 11.38 -3.41
CA ARG A 115 5.32 11.64 -2.89
C ARG A 115 4.42 12.22 -3.98
N TRP A 116 4.90 13.20 -4.73
CA TRP A 116 4.17 13.84 -5.81
C TRP A 116 3.76 12.84 -6.88
N CYS A 117 4.69 12.03 -7.40
CA CYS A 117 4.39 10.98 -8.37
C CYS A 117 3.30 10.00 -7.86
N SER A 118 3.34 9.64 -6.58
CA SER A 118 2.37 8.70 -6.00
C SER A 118 0.93 9.25 -5.94
N LEU A 119 0.74 10.58 -6.01
CA LEU A 119 -0.58 11.22 -5.98
C LEU A 119 -1.34 11.12 -7.30
N HIS A 120 -0.68 10.69 -8.38
CA HIS A 120 -1.32 10.44 -9.67
C HIS A 120 -2.05 9.09 -9.73
N TRP A 121 -1.79 8.18 -8.78
CA TRP A 121 -2.44 6.87 -8.80
C TRP A 121 -3.87 6.89 -8.27
N THR A 122 -4.68 5.97 -8.78
CA THR A 122 -6.09 5.82 -8.41
C THR A 122 -6.29 5.15 -7.06
N ILE A 123 -5.25 4.55 -6.46
CA ILE A 123 -5.29 4.00 -5.11
C ILE A 123 -4.37 4.84 -4.23
N PRO A 124 -4.88 5.41 -3.12
CA PRO A 124 -4.11 6.26 -2.25
C PRO A 124 -2.96 5.49 -1.60
N VAL A 125 -1.78 6.09 -1.60
CA VAL A 125 -0.58 5.50 -1.02
C VAL A 125 -0.46 5.92 0.44
N SER A 126 -0.50 4.95 1.35
CA SER A 126 -0.37 5.22 2.78
C SER A 126 1.05 5.68 3.13
N SER A 127 1.14 6.73 3.95
CA SER A 127 2.39 7.17 4.57
C SER A 127 2.93 6.13 5.57
N GLY A 128 2.05 5.33 6.16
CA GLY A 128 2.32 4.22 7.09
C GLY A 128 3.33 4.52 8.21
N TYR A 129 3.69 3.47 8.95
CA TYR A 129 4.71 3.49 9.99
C TYR A 129 5.46 2.15 9.99
N GLY A 130 6.62 2.09 10.64
CA GLY A 130 7.49 0.91 10.65
C GLY A 130 8.60 0.96 9.61
N ARG A 131 9.10 -0.20 9.21
CA ARG A 131 10.15 -0.35 8.19
C ARG A 131 9.63 0.14 6.84
N ARG A 132 10.40 1.00 6.19
CA ARG A 132 10.08 1.57 4.88
C ARG A 132 11.33 1.81 4.06
N ILE A 133 11.32 1.28 2.85
CA ILE A 133 12.29 1.60 1.80
C ILE A 133 11.50 2.24 0.68
N ARG A 134 11.90 3.43 0.26
CA ARG A 134 11.36 4.09 -0.93
C ARG A 134 12.51 4.26 -1.89
N ALA A 135 12.27 3.98 -3.16
CA ALA A 135 13.23 4.21 -4.21
C ALA A 135 12.56 4.93 -5.39
N LEU A 136 13.30 5.86 -5.98
CA LEU A 136 13.05 6.29 -7.35
C LEU A 136 13.79 5.35 -8.29
N VAL A 137 13.18 5.01 -9.41
CA VAL A 137 13.86 4.44 -10.55
C VAL A 137 13.99 5.56 -11.57
N VAL A 138 15.22 5.92 -11.92
CA VAL A 138 15.52 7.04 -12.82
C VAL A 138 16.25 6.54 -14.05
N ASP A 139 16.08 7.24 -15.17
CA ASP A 139 16.73 6.97 -16.44
C ASP A 139 17.95 7.87 -16.59
N GLU A 140 19.14 7.31 -16.36
CA GLU A 140 20.40 8.05 -16.42
C GLU A 140 20.69 8.57 -17.83
N ALA A 141 20.28 7.83 -18.87
CA ALA A 141 20.52 8.20 -20.25
C ALA A 141 19.67 9.40 -20.70
N HIS A 142 18.58 9.69 -19.98
CA HIS A 142 17.63 10.75 -20.31
C HIS A 142 17.51 11.79 -19.20
N GLY A 143 18.63 12.11 -18.56
CA GLY A 143 18.75 13.22 -17.60
C GLY A 143 18.13 12.93 -16.22
N ASP A 144 18.29 11.71 -15.73
CA ASP A 144 17.68 11.22 -14.48
C ASP A 144 16.15 11.42 -14.44
N ALA A 145 15.51 11.22 -15.59
CA ALA A 145 14.05 11.24 -15.71
C ALA A 145 13.44 10.10 -14.88
N VAL A 146 12.32 10.34 -14.20
CA VAL A 146 11.69 9.32 -13.36
C VAL A 146 11.02 8.27 -14.25
N ILE A 147 11.48 7.02 -14.11
CA ILE A 147 10.85 5.84 -14.71
C ILE A 147 9.68 5.37 -13.85
N GLY A 148 9.86 5.41 -12.53
CA GLY A 148 8.84 4.95 -11.61
C GLY A 148 9.29 4.88 -10.16
N LEU A 149 8.41 4.32 -9.34
CA LEU A 149 8.55 4.29 -7.90
C LEU A 149 8.52 2.84 -7.40
N ILE A 150 9.41 2.54 -6.45
CA ILE A 150 9.33 1.34 -5.62
C ILE A 150 9.13 1.76 -4.17
N GLY A 151 8.23 1.08 -3.48
CA GLY A 151 8.02 1.24 -2.04
C GLY A 151 7.86 -0.12 -1.37
N LEU A 152 8.76 -0.42 -0.43
CA LEU A 152 8.67 -1.57 0.46
C LEU A 152 8.28 -1.10 1.87
N ALA A 153 7.38 -1.83 2.53
CA ALA A 153 6.96 -1.57 3.89
C ALA A 153 6.93 -2.86 4.73
N ASP A 154 6.72 -2.70 6.03
CA ASP A 154 6.39 -3.84 6.89
C ASP A 154 5.24 -4.66 6.31
N PRO A 155 5.38 -6.00 6.33
CA PRO A 155 4.39 -6.85 5.70
C PRO A 155 3.11 -6.92 6.52
N VAL A 156 1.98 -7.18 5.86
CA VAL A 156 0.73 -7.47 6.53
C VAL A 156 0.94 -8.66 7.47
N PHE A 157 0.75 -8.44 8.78
CA PHE A 157 1.10 -9.44 9.79
C PHE A 157 0.44 -10.80 9.54
N ALA A 158 -0.88 -10.84 9.31
CA ALA A 158 -1.62 -12.07 9.06
C ALA A 158 -2.17 -12.14 7.63
N LEU A 159 -1.29 -12.38 6.66
CA LEU A 159 -1.67 -12.62 5.27
C LEU A 159 -1.75 -14.13 5.02
N GLY A 160 -2.92 -14.71 5.27
CA GLY A 160 -3.09 -16.16 5.29
C GLY A 160 -2.65 -16.90 4.01
N VAL A 161 -2.73 -16.26 2.85
CA VAL A 161 -2.25 -16.84 1.57
C VAL A 161 -0.74 -17.01 1.57
N ARG A 162 0.01 -15.96 1.97
CA ARG A 162 1.47 -16.01 2.12
C ARG A 162 1.86 -17.00 3.21
N ASP A 163 1.19 -16.95 4.37
CA ASP A 163 1.53 -17.83 5.49
C ASP A 163 1.36 -19.31 5.11
N LYS A 164 0.31 -19.65 4.34
CA LYS A 164 0.10 -20.99 3.78
C LYS A 164 1.16 -21.37 2.74
N GLU A 165 1.52 -20.44 1.86
CA GLU A 165 2.56 -20.65 0.85
C GLU A 165 3.91 -20.96 1.47
N ILE A 166 4.30 -20.22 2.51
CA ILE A 166 5.55 -20.47 3.23
C ILE A 166 5.44 -21.78 4.02
N GLY A 167 4.27 -22.08 4.59
CA GLY A 167 4.07 -23.22 5.50
C GLY A 167 4.29 -22.83 6.97
N TRP A 168 4.01 -21.58 7.33
CA TRP A 168 4.26 -21.05 8.66
C TRP A 168 3.26 -21.51 9.72
N SER A 169 3.80 -21.89 10.88
CA SER A 169 3.10 -21.81 12.17
C SER A 169 3.01 -20.36 12.67
N ARG A 170 2.19 -20.12 13.70
CA ARG A 170 2.08 -18.81 14.35
C ARG A 170 3.43 -18.30 14.85
N ASP A 171 4.23 -19.18 15.46
CA ASP A 171 5.48 -18.80 16.12
C ASP A 171 6.59 -18.54 15.12
N GLN A 172 6.72 -19.37 14.07
CA GLN A 172 7.64 -19.10 12.96
C GLN A 172 7.32 -17.77 12.28
N ARG A 173 6.04 -17.44 12.09
CA ARG A 173 5.66 -16.13 11.56
C ARG A 173 6.12 -15.00 12.49
N MET A 174 5.90 -15.12 13.80
CA MET A 174 6.32 -14.09 14.76
C MET A 174 7.83 -13.81 14.72
N THR A 175 8.65 -14.83 14.44
CA THR A 175 10.11 -14.71 14.41
C THR A 175 10.64 -14.28 13.05
N LYS A 176 10.16 -14.91 11.97
CA LYS A 176 10.70 -14.75 10.60
C LYS A 176 10.01 -13.68 9.76
N LEU A 177 8.89 -13.09 10.21
CA LEU A 177 8.25 -11.97 9.47
C LEU A 177 9.16 -10.73 9.34
N ALA A 178 10.13 -10.57 10.24
CA ALA A 178 11.18 -9.56 10.10
C ALA A 178 12.02 -9.75 8.81
N SER A 179 12.01 -10.92 8.19
CA SER A 179 12.72 -11.21 6.93
C SER A 179 11.84 -11.08 5.68
N VAL A 180 10.66 -10.47 5.83
CA VAL A 180 9.69 -10.25 4.76
C VAL A 180 9.33 -8.76 4.69
N MET A 181 9.11 -8.25 3.48
CA MET A 181 8.52 -6.93 3.23
C MET A 181 7.36 -7.00 2.23
N ASP A 182 6.45 -6.03 2.29
CA ASP A 182 5.42 -5.85 1.28
C ASP A 182 5.78 -4.70 0.35
N ALA A 183 5.83 -4.96 -0.96
CA ALA A 183 5.87 -3.91 -1.96
C ALA A 183 4.49 -3.27 -2.08
N PHE A 184 4.34 -2.11 -1.41
CA PHE A 184 3.11 -1.33 -1.39
C PHE A 184 3.01 -0.37 -2.58
N VAL A 185 4.11 -0.15 -3.29
CA VAL A 185 4.20 0.67 -4.50
C VAL A 185 5.15 0.02 -5.51
N LEU A 186 4.62 -0.21 -6.72
CA LEU A 186 5.34 -0.69 -7.92
C LEU A 186 4.72 -0.04 -9.16
N GLY A 187 4.90 1.27 -9.31
CA GLY A 187 4.21 2.05 -10.34
C GLY A 187 5.19 2.80 -11.23
N ALA A 188 5.12 2.54 -12.53
CA ALA A 188 5.84 3.32 -13.54
C ALA A 188 5.04 4.57 -13.87
N VAL A 189 5.75 5.66 -14.17
CA VAL A 189 5.14 6.92 -14.61
C VAL A 189 5.27 7.05 -16.13
N PRO A 190 4.42 7.85 -16.79
CA PRO A 190 4.60 8.15 -18.21
C PRO A 190 5.94 8.86 -18.46
N PRO A 191 6.56 8.66 -19.64
CA PRO A 191 6.10 7.82 -20.75
C PRO A 191 6.43 6.32 -20.53
N TYR A 192 7.26 5.99 -19.54
CA TYR A 192 7.75 4.63 -19.29
C TYR A 192 6.65 3.61 -18.96
N SER A 193 5.52 4.04 -18.40
CA SER A 193 4.35 3.19 -18.19
C SER A 193 3.83 2.55 -19.49
N HIS A 194 3.86 3.29 -20.60
CA HIS A 194 3.46 2.82 -21.93
C HIS A 194 4.51 1.86 -22.52
N LEU A 195 5.77 1.98 -22.11
CA LEU A 195 6.87 1.06 -22.44
C LEU A 195 6.99 -0.15 -21.49
N LEU A 196 5.90 -0.51 -20.81
CA LEU A 196 5.89 -1.62 -19.83
C LEU A 196 6.87 -1.45 -18.66
N GLY A 197 7.16 -0.20 -18.25
CA GLY A 197 8.03 0.10 -17.10
C GLY A 197 7.55 -0.55 -15.81
N GLY A 198 6.26 -0.84 -15.65
CA GLY A 198 5.75 -1.61 -14.49
C GLY A 198 6.38 -3.00 -14.36
N LYS A 199 6.77 -3.63 -15.48
CA LYS A 199 7.51 -4.90 -15.46
C LYS A 199 8.95 -4.73 -15.01
N LEU A 200 9.60 -3.62 -15.37
CA LEU A 200 10.94 -3.28 -14.88
C LEU A 200 10.91 -3.15 -13.36
N LEU A 201 9.97 -2.36 -12.82
CA LEU A 201 9.84 -2.15 -11.37
C LEU A 201 9.59 -3.46 -10.62
N ALA A 202 8.75 -4.33 -11.18
CA ALA A 202 8.52 -5.67 -10.64
C ALA A 202 9.81 -6.51 -10.61
N SER A 203 10.57 -6.51 -11.71
CA SER A 203 11.87 -7.22 -11.79
C SER A 203 12.91 -6.65 -10.84
N LEU A 204 12.94 -5.32 -10.67
CA LEU A 204 13.87 -4.63 -9.78
C LEU A 204 13.69 -4.97 -8.30
N LEU A 205 12.57 -5.59 -7.91
CA LEU A 205 12.42 -6.17 -6.57
C LEU A 205 13.53 -7.16 -6.22
N GLN A 206 14.13 -7.80 -7.23
CA GLN A 206 15.20 -8.80 -7.07
C GLN A 206 16.60 -8.20 -7.23
N SER A 207 16.70 -6.86 -7.21
CA SER A 207 17.99 -6.19 -7.30
C SER A 207 18.78 -6.35 -6.01
N ARG A 208 20.10 -6.53 -6.16
CA ARG A 208 21.05 -6.49 -5.04
C ARG A 208 20.96 -5.16 -4.29
N THR A 209 20.77 -4.05 -5.00
CA THR A 209 20.59 -2.71 -4.41
C THR A 209 19.47 -2.64 -3.36
N LEU A 210 18.31 -3.26 -3.61
CA LEU A 210 17.22 -3.29 -2.61
C LEU A 210 17.54 -4.19 -1.43
N SER A 211 18.17 -5.35 -1.69
CA SER A 211 18.61 -6.27 -0.63
C SER A 211 19.64 -5.62 0.29
N ASP A 212 20.61 -4.90 -0.27
CA ASP A 212 21.64 -4.20 0.49
C ASP A 212 21.06 -3.03 1.29
N ALA A 213 20.15 -2.24 0.67
CA ALA A 213 19.45 -1.17 1.37
C ALA A 213 18.61 -1.68 2.55
N PHE A 214 18.05 -2.89 2.45
CA PHE A 214 17.38 -3.55 3.56
C PHE A 214 18.37 -3.95 4.65
N ARG A 215 19.46 -4.64 4.28
CA ARG A 215 20.49 -5.11 5.20
C ARG A 215 21.06 -3.94 6.00
N GLU A 216 21.40 -2.84 5.34
CA GLU A 216 21.93 -1.62 5.96
C GLU A 216 20.96 -1.02 7.00
N ARG A 217 19.66 -0.95 6.69
CA ARG A 217 18.68 -0.29 7.55
C ARG A 217 18.13 -1.18 8.67
N TYR A 218 18.05 -2.48 8.42
CA TYR A 218 17.22 -3.40 9.21
C TYR A 218 17.91 -4.72 9.57
N GLY A 219 19.10 -5.02 9.05
CA GLY A 219 19.78 -6.30 9.27
C GLY A 219 19.99 -6.61 10.76
N HIS A 220 20.62 -5.67 11.47
CA HIS A 220 21.00 -5.84 12.88
C HIS A 220 20.37 -4.78 13.80
N ARG A 221 19.03 -4.75 13.83
CA ARG A 221 18.31 -3.71 14.59
C ARG A 221 17.57 -4.30 15.79
N THR A 222 17.99 -3.90 16.98
CA THR A 222 17.30 -4.24 18.23
C THR A 222 15.85 -3.76 18.21
N THR A 223 14.93 -4.71 18.40
CA THR A 223 13.49 -4.47 18.46
C THR A 223 13.08 -3.73 19.73
N LEU A 224 12.10 -2.82 19.64
CA LEU A 224 11.69 -1.98 20.78
C LEU A 224 10.96 -2.72 21.91
N ILE A 225 10.19 -3.76 21.57
CA ILE A 225 9.39 -4.51 22.55
C ILE A 225 10.22 -5.64 23.14
N SER A 226 10.72 -6.54 22.29
CA SER A 226 11.41 -7.76 22.70
C SER A 226 12.91 -7.56 22.93
N GLU A 227 13.44 -6.36 22.67
CA GLU A 227 14.84 -5.99 22.93
C GLU A 227 15.86 -7.00 22.38
N ARG A 228 15.51 -7.62 21.25
CA ARG A 228 16.34 -8.60 20.53
C ARG A 228 16.70 -8.11 19.13
N ASP A 229 17.85 -8.56 18.63
CA ASP A 229 18.19 -8.49 17.22
C ASP A 229 17.47 -9.64 16.47
N PRO A 230 16.64 -9.34 15.46
CA PRO A 230 16.00 -10.38 14.67
C PRO A 230 16.94 -11.05 13.66
N ASP A 231 18.14 -10.52 13.42
CA ASP A 231 19.06 -10.96 12.36
C ASP A 231 18.33 -11.06 11.01
N ALA A 232 17.80 -9.91 10.57
CA ALA A 232 16.84 -9.86 9.49
C ALA A 232 17.54 -9.89 8.13
N HIS A 233 17.12 -10.84 7.29
CA HIS A 233 17.54 -10.93 5.89
C HIS A 233 16.31 -10.76 4.98
N LEU A 234 16.41 -9.98 3.89
CA LEU A 234 15.27 -9.81 2.98
C LEU A 234 15.07 -11.05 2.10
N ALA A 235 14.45 -12.09 2.64
CA ALA A 235 14.25 -13.36 1.94
C ALA A 235 13.05 -13.32 0.97
N LEU A 236 12.01 -12.55 1.31
CA LEU A 236 10.77 -12.53 0.54
C LEU A 236 10.17 -11.12 0.46
N ILE A 237 9.75 -10.74 -0.74
CA ILE A 237 8.90 -9.57 -0.96
C ILE A 237 7.52 -10.05 -1.41
N THR A 238 6.46 -9.59 -0.76
CA THR A 238 5.10 -9.84 -1.25
C THR A 238 4.48 -8.59 -1.85
N THR A 239 3.54 -8.75 -2.76
CA THR A 239 2.70 -7.63 -3.21
C THR A 239 1.29 -8.11 -3.47
N THR A 240 0.36 -7.16 -3.45
CA THR A 240 -1.03 -7.44 -3.80
C THR A 240 -1.45 -6.57 -4.98
N SER A 241 -2.27 -7.13 -5.84
CA SER A 241 -2.89 -6.38 -6.92
C SER A 241 -3.83 -5.28 -6.38
N ALA A 242 -3.83 -4.12 -7.03
CA ALA A 242 -4.65 -2.95 -6.69
C ALA A 242 -6.18 -3.22 -6.72
N LEU A 243 -6.70 -3.73 -7.84
CA LEU A 243 -8.14 -3.80 -8.17
C LEU A 243 -8.53 -5.22 -8.64
N GLY A 244 -8.48 -6.22 -7.75
CA GLY A 244 -8.65 -7.62 -8.16
C GLY A 244 -7.50 -8.11 -9.03
N ARG A 245 -7.71 -9.03 -9.98
CA ARG A 245 -6.62 -9.58 -10.80
C ARG A 245 -5.88 -8.47 -11.59
N SER A 246 -4.56 -8.37 -11.39
CA SER A 246 -3.71 -7.41 -12.11
C SER A 246 -2.93 -8.10 -13.22
N SER A 247 -2.95 -7.55 -14.44
CA SER A 247 -2.13 -8.04 -15.55
C SER A 247 -0.66 -7.61 -15.44
N VAL A 248 -0.35 -6.55 -14.69
CA VAL A 248 1.00 -5.94 -14.63
C VAL A 248 2.05 -6.91 -14.10
N TYR A 249 1.72 -7.67 -13.04
CA TYR A 249 2.63 -8.62 -12.40
C TYR A 249 2.54 -10.03 -13.00
N ASN A 250 1.52 -10.29 -13.81
CA ASN A 250 1.37 -11.59 -14.46
C ASN A 250 2.40 -11.71 -15.60
N ARG A 251 3.06 -12.88 -15.67
CA ARG A 251 4.01 -13.21 -16.75
C ARG A 251 5.24 -12.30 -16.83
N VAL A 252 5.66 -11.70 -15.71
CA VAL A 252 6.98 -11.06 -15.61
C VAL A 252 8.01 -12.19 -15.43
N ARG A 253 8.72 -12.51 -16.52
CA ARG A 253 9.68 -13.62 -16.58
C ARG A 253 11.11 -13.12 -16.42
N ARG A 254 11.91 -13.90 -15.70
CA ARG A 254 13.37 -13.82 -15.67
C ARG A 254 13.97 -14.33 -16.98
N MET A 255 15.29 -14.20 -17.11
CA MET A 255 16.05 -14.69 -18.27
C MET A 255 15.94 -16.22 -18.42
N ASP A 256 15.88 -16.96 -17.32
CA ASP A 256 15.70 -18.42 -17.29
C ASP A 256 14.23 -18.87 -17.54
N GLY A 257 13.32 -17.92 -17.78
CA GLY A 257 11.89 -18.18 -18.01
C GLY A 257 11.04 -18.31 -16.74
N SER A 258 11.64 -18.39 -15.55
CA SER A 258 10.93 -18.43 -14.26
C SER A 258 10.25 -17.08 -13.96
N LEU A 259 9.30 -17.06 -13.02
CA LEU A 259 8.51 -15.85 -12.71
C LEU A 259 9.17 -15.02 -11.61
N VAL A 260 9.39 -13.73 -11.90
CA VAL A 260 9.82 -12.73 -10.90
C VAL A 260 8.82 -12.67 -9.73
N LEU A 261 7.53 -12.61 -10.07
CA LEU A 261 6.42 -12.57 -9.11
C LEU A 261 5.51 -13.78 -9.35
N ARG A 262 5.53 -14.72 -8.40
CA ARG A 262 4.70 -15.93 -8.46
C ARG A 262 3.35 -15.68 -7.80
N PRO A 263 2.22 -15.93 -8.49
CA PRO A 263 0.90 -15.78 -7.88
C PRO A 263 0.63 -16.94 -6.92
N VAL A 264 0.16 -16.63 -5.71
CA VAL A 264 -0.03 -17.63 -4.63
C VAL A 264 -1.47 -17.73 -4.13
N GLY A 265 -2.36 -16.82 -4.55
CA GLY A 265 -3.79 -16.89 -4.24
C GLY A 265 -4.44 -15.52 -4.15
N PHE A 266 -5.57 -15.44 -3.44
CA PHE A 266 -6.37 -14.22 -3.29
C PHE A 266 -6.66 -13.91 -1.82
N THR A 267 -6.63 -12.63 -1.45
CA THR A 267 -7.08 -12.18 -0.14
C THR A 267 -8.58 -12.36 0.02
N LYS A 268 -9.09 -12.35 1.26
CA LYS A 268 -10.54 -12.39 1.56
C LYS A 268 -11.25 -11.03 1.41
N GLY A 269 -10.54 -9.96 1.08
CA GLY A 269 -11.12 -8.61 1.00
C GLY A 269 -11.58 -8.05 2.35
N SER A 270 -10.71 -8.12 3.36
CA SER A 270 -10.92 -7.47 4.66
C SER A 270 -10.06 -6.21 4.77
N GLY A 271 -10.67 -5.11 5.20
CA GLY A 271 -10.03 -3.80 5.29
C GLY A 271 -11.04 -2.73 5.74
N ASP A 272 -10.63 -1.47 5.66
CA ASP A 272 -11.36 -0.34 6.23
C ASP A 272 -11.37 0.90 5.32
N PHE A 273 -11.03 0.73 4.04
CA PHE A 273 -10.97 1.85 3.09
C PHE A 273 -12.36 2.44 2.79
N HIS A 274 -13.41 1.61 2.80
CA HIS A 274 -14.81 2.01 2.57
C HIS A 274 -15.40 2.83 3.73
N LEU A 275 -14.68 2.90 4.86
CA LEU A 275 -15.08 3.64 6.05
C LEU A 275 -14.22 4.90 6.24
N SER A 276 -13.82 5.58 5.17
CA SER A 276 -12.89 6.73 5.17
C SER A 276 -13.59 8.09 5.09
N GLY A 277 -12.84 9.20 5.10
CA GLY A 277 -13.42 10.55 5.02
C GLY A 277 -14.25 10.93 6.25
N ALA A 278 -15.28 11.75 6.03
CA ALA A 278 -16.09 12.33 7.11
C ALA A 278 -16.80 11.27 7.97
N ILE A 279 -17.19 10.13 7.39
CA ILE A 279 -17.83 9.05 8.17
C ILE A 279 -16.86 8.44 9.17
N TYR A 280 -15.56 8.36 8.85
CA TYR A 280 -14.56 7.88 9.78
C TYR A 280 -14.45 8.77 10.99
N ASP A 281 -14.39 10.09 10.77
CA ASP A 281 -14.18 11.06 11.84
C ASP A 281 -15.35 11.00 12.84
N ARG A 282 -16.58 10.80 12.34
CA ARG A 282 -17.76 10.55 13.16
C ARG A 282 -17.69 9.23 13.92
N LEU A 283 -17.26 8.14 13.28
CA LEU A 283 -17.05 6.84 13.94
C LEU A 283 -15.97 6.93 15.03
N ALA A 284 -14.91 7.68 14.77
CA ALA A 284 -13.82 7.89 15.72
C ALA A 284 -14.28 8.69 16.94
N ALA A 285 -14.99 9.80 16.73
CA ALA A 285 -15.58 10.59 17.81
C ALA A 285 -16.56 9.76 18.65
N PHE A 286 -17.41 8.97 18.00
CA PHE A 286 -18.35 8.09 18.69
C PHE A 286 -17.63 7.01 19.52
N ALA A 287 -16.61 6.35 18.96
CA ALA A 287 -15.81 5.37 19.70
C ALA A 287 -15.07 6.00 20.89
N MET A 288 -14.60 7.24 20.78
CA MET A 288 -13.95 7.95 21.90
C MET A 288 -14.94 8.33 23.00
N SER A 289 -16.20 8.62 22.66
CA SER A 289 -17.25 8.93 23.63
C SER A 289 -17.74 7.71 24.42
N ASP A 290 -17.41 6.50 23.95
CA ASP A 290 -17.80 5.25 24.60
C ASP A 290 -16.73 4.81 25.62
N THR A 291 -16.94 5.18 26.88
CA THR A 291 -16.06 4.85 27.99
C THR A 291 -16.21 3.42 28.52
N GLU A 292 -17.26 2.69 28.12
CA GLU A 292 -17.54 1.32 28.60
C GLU A 292 -16.73 0.25 27.84
N LEU A 293 -16.37 0.50 26.58
CA LEU A 293 -15.45 -0.34 25.82
C LEU A 293 -14.00 0.01 26.22
N GLY A 294 -13.56 -0.56 27.34
CA GLY A 294 -12.31 -0.34 28.08
C GLY A 294 -10.99 -0.23 27.29
N GLU A 295 -9.87 -0.23 28.03
CA GLU A 295 -8.52 0.18 27.58
C GLU A 295 -8.13 -0.26 26.16
N SER A 296 -7.42 0.62 25.45
CA SER A 296 -6.92 0.28 24.13
C SER A 296 -5.95 -0.90 24.19
N GLN A 297 -5.95 -1.77 23.18
CA GLN A 297 -4.89 -2.80 23.02
C GLN A 297 -3.54 -2.21 22.56
N ARG A 298 -3.38 -0.89 22.64
CA ARG A 298 -2.13 -0.21 22.40
C ARG A 298 -1.18 -0.51 23.55
N HIS A 299 0.04 -0.87 23.22
CA HIS A 299 1.07 -1.07 24.22
C HIS A 299 1.52 0.30 24.79
N GLU A 300 1.76 0.36 26.10
CA GLU A 300 2.02 1.58 26.88
C GLU A 300 3.09 2.52 26.28
N LYS A 301 4.17 1.98 25.71
CA LYS A 301 5.25 2.70 25.03
C LYS A 301 4.80 3.51 23.79
N TRP A 302 3.56 3.35 23.31
CA TRP A 302 3.01 4.07 22.14
C TRP A 302 2.02 5.20 22.50
N GLY A 303 1.96 5.63 23.77
CA GLY A 303 1.13 6.76 24.21
C GLY A 303 -0.36 6.44 24.35
N ARG A 304 -1.21 7.48 24.45
CA ARG A 304 -2.65 7.36 24.74
C ARG A 304 -3.52 7.29 23.46
N GLY A 305 -4.69 6.65 23.57
CA GLY A 305 -5.69 6.50 22.48
C GLY A 305 -5.65 5.12 21.79
N PHE A 306 -6.49 4.93 20.78
CA PHE A 306 -6.64 3.63 20.09
C PHE A 306 -5.38 3.21 19.34
N ARG A 307 -5.00 1.93 19.35
CA ARG A 307 -3.80 1.38 18.68
C ARG A 307 -3.77 1.71 17.20
N ASN A 308 -4.90 1.57 16.52
CA ASN A 308 -5.02 1.82 15.09
C ASN A 308 -6.46 2.04 14.66
N ARG A 309 -6.62 2.47 13.41
CA ARG A 309 -7.90 2.71 12.73
C ARG A 309 -8.87 1.50 12.77
N ARG A 310 -8.33 0.27 12.72
CA ARG A 310 -9.13 -0.95 12.78
C ARG A 310 -9.76 -1.16 14.16
N GLU A 311 -9.06 -0.80 15.23
CA GLU A 311 -9.59 -0.81 16.59
C GLU A 311 -10.70 0.23 16.78
N VAL A 312 -10.51 1.45 16.24
CA VAL A 312 -11.54 2.51 16.24
C VAL A 312 -12.83 1.99 15.62
N ILE A 313 -12.74 1.47 14.39
CA ILE A 313 -13.88 0.91 13.68
C ILE A 313 -14.46 -0.27 14.43
N GLN A 314 -13.62 -1.13 15.02
CA GLN A 314 -14.09 -2.28 15.75
C GLN A 314 -14.99 -1.87 16.92
N LYS A 315 -14.53 -0.90 17.72
CA LYS A 315 -15.27 -0.38 18.86
C LYS A 315 -16.53 0.37 18.42
N ALA A 316 -16.42 1.31 17.47
CA ALA A 316 -17.55 2.05 16.95
C ALA A 316 -18.69 1.13 16.46
N MET A 317 -18.36 0.08 15.70
CA MET A 317 -19.37 -0.86 15.18
C MET A 317 -20.04 -1.65 16.32
N SER A 318 -19.26 -2.12 17.30
CA SER A 318 -19.82 -2.81 18.47
C SER A 318 -20.76 -1.91 19.27
N SER A 319 -20.35 -0.66 19.53
CA SER A 319 -21.18 0.36 20.21
C SER A 319 -22.46 0.70 19.44
N LEU A 320 -22.43 0.61 18.11
CA LEU A 320 -23.60 0.79 17.25
C LEU A 320 -24.50 -0.47 17.16
N GLY A 321 -24.15 -1.57 17.85
CA GLY A 321 -24.87 -2.84 17.77
C GLY A 321 -24.70 -3.58 16.44
N LEU A 322 -23.65 -3.27 15.68
CA LEU A 322 -23.38 -3.85 14.36
C LEU A 322 -22.32 -4.96 14.41
N ASN A 323 -22.40 -5.91 13.48
CA ASN A 323 -21.36 -6.93 13.33
C ASN A 323 -20.05 -6.31 12.83
N SER A 324 -19.17 -6.02 13.77
CA SER A 324 -17.84 -5.44 13.54
C SER A 324 -17.00 -6.21 12.52
N HIS A 325 -17.09 -7.54 12.46
CA HIS A 325 -16.37 -8.34 11.46
C HIS A 325 -16.98 -8.15 10.07
N GLY A 326 -18.30 -8.34 9.94
CA GLY A 326 -19.03 -8.19 8.67
C GLY A 326 -18.88 -6.79 8.07
N MET A 327 -18.85 -5.75 8.90
CA MET A 327 -18.66 -4.36 8.44
C MET A 327 -17.26 -4.05 7.91
N ARG A 328 -16.25 -4.90 8.16
CA ARG A 328 -14.89 -4.75 7.63
C ARG A 328 -14.58 -5.65 6.43
N VAL A 329 -15.48 -6.57 6.08
CA VAL A 329 -15.28 -7.45 4.93
C VAL A 329 -15.95 -6.79 3.72
N HIS A 330 -15.15 -6.03 2.97
CA HIS A 330 -15.61 -5.34 1.76
C HIS A 330 -15.63 -6.25 0.52
N GLY A 331 -15.06 -7.46 0.59
CA GLY A 331 -15.14 -8.49 -0.46
C GLY A 331 -14.28 -8.24 -1.69
N VAL A 332 -13.41 -7.23 -1.69
CA VAL A 332 -12.48 -6.99 -2.80
C VAL A 332 -11.29 -7.94 -2.66
N HIS A 333 -11.34 -9.05 -3.39
CA HIS A 333 -10.32 -10.09 -3.41
C HIS A 333 -9.11 -9.65 -4.24
N ARG A 334 -7.96 -9.42 -3.61
CA ARG A 334 -6.72 -9.02 -4.29
C ARG A 334 -5.82 -10.23 -4.48
N GLN A 335 -5.29 -10.42 -5.69
CA GLN A 335 -4.30 -11.45 -5.97
C GLN A 335 -3.01 -11.14 -5.22
N VAL A 336 -2.46 -12.14 -4.55
CA VAL A 336 -1.20 -12.07 -3.80
C VAL A 336 -0.10 -12.68 -4.65
N PHE A 337 1.05 -12.00 -4.68
CA PHE A 337 2.26 -12.43 -5.36
C PHE A 337 3.42 -12.48 -4.38
N VAL A 338 4.36 -13.38 -4.62
CA VAL A 338 5.62 -13.49 -3.89
C VAL A 338 6.81 -13.37 -4.85
N SER A 339 7.84 -12.66 -4.43
CA SER A 339 9.15 -12.58 -5.06
C SER A 339 10.18 -13.09 -4.06
N GLU A 340 10.78 -14.22 -4.38
CA GLU A 340 11.83 -14.89 -3.60
C GLU A 340 13.20 -14.28 -3.99
N LEU A 341 14.02 -13.92 -2.99
CA LEU A 341 15.34 -13.30 -3.21
C LEU A 341 16.49 -14.32 -3.18
N ALA A 342 16.20 -15.53 -2.74
CA ALA A 342 17.07 -16.70 -2.74
C ALA A 342 16.30 -17.91 -3.30
N SER A 343 17.00 -18.89 -3.88
CA SER A 343 16.36 -20.11 -4.41
C SER A 343 15.65 -20.93 -3.33
N ASN A 344 16.11 -20.82 -2.09
CA ASN A 344 15.59 -21.53 -0.93
C ASN A 344 14.85 -20.61 0.07
N SER A 345 14.39 -19.43 -0.37
CA SER A 345 13.74 -18.42 0.49
C SER A 345 12.65 -19.01 1.40
N LEU A 346 11.76 -19.85 0.85
CA LEU A 346 10.66 -20.43 1.62
C LEU A 346 11.13 -21.48 2.64
N ALA A 347 12.11 -22.30 2.27
CA ALA A 347 12.70 -23.31 3.15
C ALA A 347 13.42 -22.65 4.34
N TRP A 348 14.24 -21.63 4.07
CA TRP A 348 14.89 -20.83 5.10
C TRP A 348 13.89 -20.08 6.01
N LEU A 349 12.79 -19.55 5.44
CA LEU A 349 11.74 -18.90 6.23
C LEU A 349 10.98 -19.88 7.13
N ARG A 350 10.87 -21.16 6.76
CA ARG A 350 10.36 -22.21 7.66
C ARG A 350 11.39 -22.64 8.71
N GLY A 351 12.67 -22.41 8.44
CA GLY A 351 13.78 -22.89 9.27
C GLY A 351 14.27 -24.28 8.87
N ASP A 352 13.93 -24.73 7.66
CA ASP A 352 14.43 -25.99 7.10
C ASP A 352 15.91 -25.86 6.71
N ASP A 353 16.29 -24.68 6.20
CA ASP A 353 17.66 -24.34 5.81
C ASP A 353 18.26 -23.28 6.74
N ALA A 354 19.57 -23.39 7.00
CA ALA A 354 20.30 -22.46 7.86
C ALA A 354 20.66 -21.14 7.17
N GLU A 355 21.00 -21.20 5.88
CA GLU A 355 21.50 -20.07 5.10
C GLU A 355 20.67 -19.83 3.82
N LEU A 356 20.78 -18.63 3.26
CA LEU A 356 20.06 -18.22 2.05
C LEU A 356 20.96 -18.32 0.81
N ASP A 357 20.47 -19.03 -0.20
CA ASP A 357 21.09 -19.16 -1.52
C ASP A 357 20.68 -18.00 -2.42
N TRP A 358 21.33 -16.84 -2.25
CA TRP A 358 20.94 -15.59 -2.90
C TRP A 358 20.92 -15.66 -4.43
N GLN A 359 19.85 -15.11 -5.03
CA GLN A 359 19.66 -14.99 -6.48
C GLN A 359 19.39 -13.54 -6.91
N THR A 360 19.89 -12.58 -6.11
CA THR A 360 19.77 -11.16 -6.45
C THR A 360 20.66 -10.80 -7.64
N LEU A 361 20.17 -9.90 -8.49
CA LEU A 361 20.83 -9.48 -9.72
C LEU A 361 21.24 -8.01 -9.66
N GLU A 362 22.19 -7.61 -10.50
CA GLU A 362 22.52 -6.21 -10.67
C GLU A 362 21.41 -5.48 -11.45
N VAL A 363 21.27 -4.17 -11.19
CA VAL A 363 20.22 -3.35 -11.82
C VAL A 363 20.37 -3.34 -13.34
N ASP A 364 21.61 -3.26 -13.84
CA ASP A 364 21.91 -3.24 -15.26
C ASP A 364 21.51 -4.53 -15.98
N GLU A 365 21.68 -5.69 -15.32
CA GLU A 365 21.27 -7.00 -15.85
C GLU A 365 19.75 -7.09 -16.00
N ILE A 366 19.03 -6.69 -14.95
CA ILE A 366 17.56 -6.63 -14.94
C ILE A 366 17.06 -5.66 -16.02
N ALA A 367 17.68 -4.49 -16.12
CA ALA A 367 17.32 -3.45 -17.07
C ALA A 367 17.56 -3.89 -18.52
N ALA A 368 18.71 -4.49 -18.82
CA ALA A 368 19.04 -4.98 -20.16
C ALA A 368 18.03 -6.04 -20.62
N TRP A 369 17.66 -6.97 -19.74
CA TRP A 369 16.63 -7.96 -20.04
C TRP A 369 15.28 -7.31 -20.31
N TRP A 370 14.82 -6.41 -19.43
CA TRP A 370 13.54 -5.73 -19.62
C TRP A 370 13.50 -4.91 -20.90
N ARG A 371 14.59 -4.20 -21.22
CA ARG A 371 14.68 -3.32 -22.39
C ARG A 371 14.53 -4.10 -23.69
N THR A 372 15.32 -5.16 -23.85
CA THR A 372 15.27 -6.02 -25.04
C THR A 372 13.95 -6.79 -25.12
N ARG A 373 13.48 -7.35 -24.00
CA ARG A 373 12.31 -8.24 -23.98
C ARG A 373 10.98 -7.50 -24.12
N TRP A 374 10.89 -6.27 -23.61
CA TRP A 374 9.62 -5.55 -23.49
C TRP A 374 9.68 -4.13 -24.02
N ALA A 375 10.61 -3.28 -23.59
CA ALA A 375 10.56 -1.85 -23.91
C ALA A 375 10.67 -1.58 -25.42
N ILE A 376 11.69 -2.17 -26.07
CA ILE A 376 11.94 -2.02 -27.51
C ILE A 376 10.82 -2.66 -28.34
N GLU A 377 10.35 -3.84 -27.95
CA GLU A 377 9.25 -4.50 -28.68
C GLU A 377 7.92 -3.77 -28.52
N ARG A 378 7.68 -3.18 -27.34
CA ARG A 378 6.51 -2.36 -27.09
C ARG A 378 6.57 -1.07 -27.88
N SER A 379 7.71 -0.40 -27.96
CA SER A 379 7.81 0.88 -28.67
C SER A 379 7.54 0.78 -30.18
N LYS A 380 7.71 -0.42 -30.77
CA LYS A 380 7.35 -0.73 -32.17
C LYS A 380 5.85 -0.89 -32.41
N THR A 381 5.07 -1.18 -31.36
CA THR A 381 3.65 -1.58 -31.46
C THR A 381 2.70 -0.60 -30.78
N ASP A 382 3.20 0.21 -29.87
CA ASP A 382 2.47 1.21 -29.11
C ASP A 382 3.28 2.51 -29.18
N HIS A 383 2.63 3.60 -29.60
CA HIS A 383 3.25 4.90 -29.80
C HIS A 383 2.76 5.95 -28.79
N GLU A 384 1.89 5.59 -27.83
CA GLU A 384 1.40 6.53 -26.81
C GLU A 384 2.55 7.14 -26.00
N TRP A 385 3.63 6.37 -25.77
CA TRP A 385 4.83 6.85 -25.08
C TRP A 385 5.49 8.03 -25.81
N SER A 386 5.42 8.09 -27.14
CA SER A 386 6.18 9.06 -27.95
C SER A 386 5.54 10.44 -28.00
N VAL A 387 4.24 10.54 -27.71
CA VAL A 387 3.47 11.78 -27.73
C VAL A 387 3.23 12.37 -26.34
N PHE A 388 3.75 11.73 -25.29
CA PHE A 388 3.58 12.20 -23.92
C PHE A 388 4.29 13.53 -23.68
N ASP A 389 3.56 14.52 -23.15
CA ASP A 389 4.09 15.80 -22.67
C ASP A 389 4.08 15.83 -21.12
N PRO A 390 5.22 16.10 -20.46
CA PRO A 390 5.27 16.21 -19.00
C PRO A 390 4.31 17.23 -18.39
N SER A 391 3.92 18.27 -19.14
CA SER A 391 2.98 19.30 -18.66
C SER A 391 1.57 18.75 -18.43
N ASP A 392 1.18 17.69 -19.15
CA ASP A 392 -0.10 16.98 -18.95
C ASP A 392 -0.16 16.22 -17.62
N TRP A 393 0.97 16.08 -16.93
CA TRP A 393 1.10 15.37 -15.66
C TRP A 393 1.28 16.31 -14.47
N THR A 394 0.76 17.53 -14.55
CA THR A 394 0.69 18.47 -13.42
C THR A 394 -0.54 18.18 -12.54
N LEU A 395 -0.42 18.37 -11.21
CA LEU A 395 -1.55 18.19 -10.26
C LEU A 395 -2.14 19.51 -9.80
N TYR A 396 -1.34 20.56 -9.80
CA TYR A 396 -1.64 21.86 -9.23
C TYR A 396 -1.31 22.93 -10.27
N PRO A 397 -2.06 22.97 -11.39
CA PRO A 397 -1.85 23.99 -12.41
C PRO A 397 -1.97 25.36 -11.76
N GLN A 398 -0.96 26.21 -11.97
CA GLN A 398 -0.99 27.56 -11.43
C GLN A 398 -2.05 28.35 -12.21
N THR A 399 -3.13 28.73 -11.55
CA THR A 399 -4.02 29.80 -12.04
C THR A 399 -3.21 31.09 -12.04
N HIS A 400 -2.92 31.60 -13.24
CA HIS A 400 -2.25 32.88 -13.45
C HIS A 400 -3.08 34.06 -12.93
#